data_AF-A0A0P7YG69-F1
#
_entry.id   AF-A0A0P7YG69-F1
#
_cell.length_a   1.000
_cell.length_b   1.000
_cell.length_c   1.000
_cell.angle_alpha   90.00
_cell.angle_beta   90.00
_cell.angle_gamma   90.00
#
_symmetry.space_group_name_H-M   'P 1'
#
loop_
_entity.id
_entity.type
_entity.pdbx_description
1 polymer ?
#
loop_
_entity_poly.entity_id
_entity_poly.type
_entity_poly.pdbx_seq_one_letter_code
_entity_poly.pdbx_strand_id
1 'polypeptide(L)'
;MKPTPIILALGLAAACPVAAQDNGDTERGFDLLREGSRMILEGLMDDMRPMIEDARPFFEEEMLPFLESLGSLIDDLSAYEMPERLPNGDIIIRRSPDRPWPDPEEPEVGESGDVEL
;
A
#
# COMPACT_ATOMS: atom_id res chain seq x y z
N MET A 1 56.30 -0.78 56.35
CA MET A 1 55.55 -2.03 56.09
C MET A 1 54.42 -1.68 55.11
N LYS A 2 54.42 -2.28 53.92
CA LYS A 2 53.29 -2.30 52.97
C LYS A 2 52.18 -3.21 53.55
N PRO A 3 50.87 -2.98 53.32
CA PRO A 3 50.28 -3.28 52.02
C PRO A 3 49.19 -2.29 51.56
N THR A 4 49.30 -1.86 50.29
CA THR A 4 48.18 -1.40 49.48
C THR A 4 47.55 -2.61 48.81
N PRO A 5 46.24 -2.84 48.95
CA PRO A 5 45.53 -3.60 47.95
C PRO A 5 44.26 -2.89 47.45
N ILE A 6 44.15 -2.85 46.12
CA ILE A 6 42.98 -3.42 45.43
C ILE A 6 41.62 -2.85 45.90
N ILE A 7 41.39 -1.56 45.68
CA ILE A 7 40.00 -1.03 45.70
C ILE A 7 39.67 -0.29 44.39
N LEU A 8 40.66 0.14 43.61
CA LEU A 8 40.43 1.01 42.45
C LEU A 8 40.24 0.29 41.09
N ALA A 9 39.79 -0.97 41.08
CA ALA A 9 39.57 -1.70 39.82
C ALA A 9 38.19 -2.36 39.71
N LEU A 10 37.30 -2.16 40.69
CA LEU A 10 35.96 -2.78 40.72
C LEU A 10 34.82 -1.79 40.39
N GLY A 11 35.14 -0.57 39.94
CA GLY A 11 34.14 0.45 39.60
C GLY A 11 33.80 0.54 38.10
N LEU A 12 34.59 -0.10 37.22
CA LEU A 12 34.48 0.07 35.77
C LEU A 12 33.84 -1.14 35.04
N ALA A 13 33.31 -2.11 35.77
CA ALA A 13 32.60 -3.26 35.19
C ALA A 13 31.06 -3.10 35.23
N ALA A 14 30.54 -2.04 35.85
CA ALA A 14 29.09 -1.84 36.06
C ALA A 14 28.40 -0.96 35.01
N ALA A 15 29.11 -0.49 33.97
CA ALA A 15 28.52 0.24 32.85
C ALA A 15 28.15 -0.70 31.68
N CYS A 16 27.67 -1.90 31.99
CA CYS A 16 27.17 -2.84 30.99
C CYS A 16 25.65 -2.96 31.15
N PRO A 17 24.83 -2.09 30.51
CA PRO A 17 23.38 -2.28 30.46
C PRO A 17 23.00 -3.36 29.43
N VAL A 18 23.92 -4.30 29.12
CA VAL A 18 23.71 -5.33 28.09
C VAL A 18 23.11 -6.60 28.72
N ALA A 19 23.24 -6.79 30.04
CA ALA A 19 22.76 -7.99 30.74
C ALA A 19 21.36 -7.83 31.39
N ALA A 20 20.70 -6.69 31.24
CA ALA A 20 19.36 -6.41 31.79
C ALA A 20 18.27 -6.27 30.72
N GLN A 21 18.54 -6.68 29.46
CA GLN A 21 17.50 -6.75 28.44
C GLN A 21 16.64 -7.99 28.70
N ASP A 22 15.76 -7.88 29.69
CA ASP A 22 14.63 -8.78 29.87
C ASP A 22 13.74 -8.67 28.63
N ASN A 23 13.16 -9.77 28.15
CA ASN A 23 12.35 -9.79 26.92
C ASN A 23 11.21 -8.75 26.96
N GLY A 24 10.72 -8.43 28.16
CA GLY A 24 9.71 -7.40 28.39
C GLY A 24 10.17 -5.95 28.18
N ASP A 25 11.46 -5.63 28.28
CA ASP A 25 11.97 -4.28 27.99
C ASP A 25 12.07 -4.03 26.48
N THR A 26 12.39 -5.07 25.70
CA THR A 26 12.38 -5.01 24.24
C THR A 26 10.95 -4.86 23.70
N GLU A 27 10.00 -5.63 24.23
CA GLU A 27 8.58 -5.54 23.87
C GLU A 27 8.01 -4.14 24.17
N ARG A 28 8.32 -3.60 25.36
CA ARG A 28 7.97 -2.22 25.73
C ARG A 28 8.60 -1.18 24.80
N GLY A 29 9.85 -1.40 24.37
CA GLY A 29 10.52 -0.55 23.38
C GLY A 29 9.82 -0.56 22.01
N PHE A 30 9.36 -1.72 21.55
CA PHE A 30 8.58 -1.83 20.32
C PHE A 30 7.22 -1.15 20.42
N ASP A 31 6.54 -1.24 21.57
CA ASP A 31 5.26 -0.56 21.78
C ASP A 31 5.43 0.96 21.75
N LEU A 32 6.47 1.51 22.41
CA LEU A 32 6.79 2.93 22.37
C LEU A 32 7.17 3.40 20.95
N LEU A 33 7.93 2.60 20.21
CA LEU A 33 8.26 2.90 18.81
C LEU A 33 7.01 2.91 17.94
N ARG A 34 6.12 1.92 18.11
CA ARG A 34 4.84 1.86 17.40
C ARG A 34 4.00 3.10 17.70
N GLU A 35 3.87 3.47 18.97
CA GLU A 35 3.12 4.65 19.39
C GLU A 35 3.71 5.94 18.81
N GLY A 36 5.03 6.11 18.87
CA GLY A 36 5.72 7.24 18.26
C GLY A 36 5.54 7.29 16.73
N SER A 37 5.64 6.16 16.05
CA SER A 37 5.43 6.06 14.60
C SER A 37 3.99 6.39 14.19
N ARG A 38 3.00 5.99 15.00
CA ARG A 38 1.60 6.34 14.81
C ARG A 38 1.40 7.86 14.89
N MET A 39 1.90 8.51 15.94
CA MET A 39 1.78 9.97 16.10
C MET A 39 2.39 10.74 14.91
N ILE A 40 3.54 10.27 14.40
CA ILE A 40 4.19 10.89 13.23
C ILE A 40 3.33 10.72 11.97
N LEU A 41 2.81 9.52 11.72
CA LEU A 41 1.98 9.24 10.55
C LEU A 41 0.65 10.01 10.61
N GLU A 42 0.05 10.12 11.80
CA GLU A 42 -1.15 10.92 12.03
C GLU A 42 -0.92 12.40 11.70
N GLY A 43 0.18 12.98 12.18
CA GLY A 43 0.56 14.36 11.82
C GLY A 43 0.75 14.56 10.32
N LEU A 44 1.43 13.62 9.65
CA LEU A 44 1.59 13.66 8.19
C LEU A 44 0.25 13.55 7.45
N MET A 45 -0.66 12.69 7.92
CA MET A 45 -1.99 12.54 7.33
C MET A 45 -2.83 13.81 7.52
N ASP A 46 -2.73 14.48 8.65
CA ASP A 46 -3.43 15.75 8.89
C ASP A 46 -2.89 16.88 8.01
N ASP A 47 -1.58 16.93 7.79
CA ASP A 47 -0.96 17.88 6.84
C ASP A 47 -1.41 17.61 5.39
N MET A 48 -1.60 16.33 5.01
CA MET A 48 -2.06 15.93 3.68
C MET A 48 -3.58 16.03 3.49
N ARG A 49 -4.36 16.02 4.56
CA ARG A 49 -5.82 16.07 4.55
C ARG A 49 -6.41 17.17 3.67
N PRO A 50 -5.98 18.46 3.76
CA PRO A 50 -6.52 19.51 2.89
C PRO A 50 -6.29 19.22 1.40
N MET A 51 -5.12 18.70 1.03
CA MET A 51 -4.84 18.33 -0.37
C MET A 51 -5.73 17.18 -0.85
N ILE A 52 -6.01 16.21 0.01
CA ILE A 52 -6.93 15.10 -0.29
C ILE A 52 -8.36 15.61 -0.41
N GLU A 53 -8.79 16.53 0.46
CA GLU A 53 -10.12 17.15 0.41
C GLU A 53 -10.31 17.98 -0.86
N ASP A 54 -9.28 18.74 -1.28
CA ASP A 54 -9.31 19.49 -2.54
C ASP A 54 -9.35 18.58 -3.78
N ALA A 55 -8.68 17.43 -3.72
CA ALA A 55 -8.65 16.44 -4.81
C ALA A 55 -9.88 15.52 -4.83
N ARG A 56 -10.64 15.45 -3.73
CA ARG A 56 -11.79 14.55 -3.57
C ARG A 56 -12.85 14.76 -4.67
N PRO A 57 -13.31 15.99 -4.99
CA PRO A 57 -14.33 16.18 -6.01
C PRO A 57 -13.86 15.67 -7.38
N PHE A 58 -12.61 15.94 -7.76
CA PHE A 58 -12.05 15.40 -9.00
C PHE A 58 -12.01 13.87 -9.02
N PHE A 59 -11.61 13.26 -7.90
CA PHE A 59 -11.61 11.80 -7.79
C PHE A 59 -13.03 11.22 -7.91
N GLU A 60 -14.00 11.83 -7.22
CA GLU A 60 -15.37 11.33 -7.15
C GLU A 60 -16.17 11.60 -8.44
N GLU A 61 -16.00 12.77 -9.06
CA GLU A 61 -16.81 13.20 -10.21
C GLU A 61 -16.21 12.83 -11.56
N GLU A 62 -14.87 12.74 -11.67
CA GLU A 62 -14.18 12.49 -12.95
C GLU A 62 -13.50 11.12 -12.97
N MET A 63 -12.70 10.81 -11.94
CA MET A 63 -11.89 9.57 -11.96
C MET A 63 -12.70 8.31 -11.69
N LEU A 64 -13.59 8.31 -10.69
CA LEU A 64 -14.40 7.13 -10.37
C LEU A 64 -15.29 6.70 -11.55
N PRO A 65 -16.09 7.59 -12.19
CA PRO A 65 -16.89 7.19 -13.35
C PRO A 65 -16.05 6.70 -14.52
N PHE A 66 -14.88 7.31 -14.75
CA PHE A 66 -13.95 6.84 -15.77
C PHE A 66 -13.43 5.43 -15.47
N LEU A 67 -13.06 5.15 -14.22
CA LEU A 67 -12.60 3.81 -13.81
C LEU A 67 -13.72 2.77 -13.88
N GLU A 68 -14.96 3.13 -13.53
CA GLU A 68 -16.13 2.26 -13.70
C GLU A 68 -16.35 1.93 -15.18
N SER A 69 -16.32 2.93 -16.05
CA SER A 69 -16.44 2.72 -17.50
C SER A 69 -15.29 1.88 -18.07
N LEU A 70 -14.07 2.03 -17.55
CA LEU A 70 -12.93 1.23 -17.95
C LEU A 70 -13.09 -0.22 -17.48
N GLY A 71 -13.57 -0.42 -16.24
CA GLY A 71 -13.85 -1.74 -15.67
C GLY A 71 -14.97 -2.48 -16.39
N SER A 72 -16.00 -1.78 -16.89
CA SER A 72 -17.05 -2.41 -17.71
C SER A 72 -16.58 -2.78 -19.12
N LEU A 73 -15.51 -2.15 -19.62
CA LEU A 73 -14.93 -2.44 -20.93
C LEU A 73 -13.87 -3.56 -20.84
N ILE A 74 -13.23 -3.70 -19.68
CA ILE A 74 -12.10 -4.59 -19.46
C ILE A 74 -12.34 -5.43 -18.21
N ASP A 75 -12.78 -6.67 -18.41
CA ASP A 75 -13.00 -7.63 -17.31
C ASP A 75 -11.69 -8.09 -16.65
N ASP A 76 -10.63 -8.24 -17.44
CA ASP A 76 -9.31 -8.67 -16.99
C ASP A 76 -8.20 -7.77 -17.56
N LEU A 77 -7.71 -6.84 -16.74
CA LEU A 77 -6.59 -5.96 -17.10
C LEU A 77 -5.29 -6.72 -17.39
N SER A 78 -5.10 -7.92 -16.82
CA SER A 78 -3.90 -8.74 -17.07
C SER A 78 -3.89 -9.36 -18.47
N ALA A 79 -5.03 -9.33 -19.16
CA ALA A 79 -5.17 -9.77 -20.54
C ALA A 79 -4.68 -8.72 -21.55
N TYR A 80 -4.20 -7.56 -21.10
CA TYR A 80 -3.78 -6.45 -21.94
C TYR A 80 -2.33 -6.04 -21.67
N GLU A 81 -1.69 -5.48 -22.69
CA GLU A 81 -0.36 -4.88 -22.61
C GLU A 81 -0.44 -3.46 -22.03
N MET A 82 0.71 -2.88 -21.69
CA MET A 82 0.77 -1.48 -21.26
C MET A 82 0.29 -0.53 -22.38
N PRO A 83 -0.36 0.59 -22.03
CA PRO A 83 -0.84 1.55 -23.02
C PRO A 83 0.29 2.12 -23.89
N GLU A 84 0.07 2.18 -25.21
CA GLU A 84 0.97 2.83 -26.17
C GLU A 84 0.37 4.16 -26.66
N ARG A 85 1.18 5.22 -26.68
CA ARG A 85 0.81 6.51 -27.26
C ARG A 85 1.15 6.55 -28.75
N LEU A 86 0.14 6.79 -29.58
CA LEU A 86 0.27 6.88 -31.03
C LEU A 86 0.75 8.28 -31.49
N PRO A 87 1.24 8.42 -32.74
CA PRO A 87 1.72 9.71 -33.26
C PRO A 87 0.66 10.83 -33.29
N ASN A 88 -0.63 10.47 -33.36
CA ASN A 88 -1.74 11.42 -33.32
C ASN A 88 -2.10 11.86 -31.88
N GLY A 89 -1.52 11.23 -30.86
CA GLY A 89 -1.77 11.54 -29.45
C GLY A 89 -2.76 10.59 -28.76
N ASP A 90 -3.43 9.72 -29.52
CA ASP A 90 -4.33 8.71 -28.96
C ASP A 90 -3.54 7.65 -28.18
N ILE A 91 -4.24 6.99 -27.26
CA ILE A 91 -3.69 5.88 -26.48
C ILE A 91 -4.43 4.61 -26.89
N ILE A 92 -3.68 3.56 -27.18
CA ILE A 92 -4.21 2.23 -27.46
C ILE A 92 -3.71 1.24 -26.40
N ILE A 93 -4.62 0.43 -25.88
CA ILE A 93 -4.31 -0.68 -24.97
C ILE A 93 -4.55 -1.96 -25.75
N ARG A 94 -3.47 -2.68 -26.09
CA ARG A 94 -3.59 -3.90 -26.91
C ARG A 94 -3.80 -5.11 -26.04
N ARG A 95 -4.59 -6.05 -26.55
CA ARG A 95 -4.75 -7.36 -25.91
C ARG A 95 -3.46 -8.16 -26.05
N SER A 96 -3.05 -8.81 -24.96
CA SER A 96 -1.87 -9.63 -24.94
C SER A 96 -2.06 -10.87 -25.82
N PRO A 97 -1.11 -11.20 -26.73
CA PRO A 97 -1.27 -12.29 -27.69
C PRO A 97 -1.15 -13.68 -27.05
N ASP A 98 -0.61 -13.76 -25.83
CA ASP A 98 -0.42 -14.98 -25.04
C ASP A 98 -1.65 -15.37 -24.20
N ARG A 99 -2.76 -14.63 -24.32
CA ARG A 99 -4.00 -14.90 -23.58
C ARG A 99 -5.09 -15.41 -24.53
N PRO A 100 -5.78 -16.50 -24.18
CA PRO A 100 -6.88 -17.03 -25.00
C PRO A 100 -7.94 -15.96 -25.18
N TRP A 101 -8.54 -15.84 -26.36
CA TRP A 101 -9.65 -14.92 -26.58
C TRP A 101 -10.80 -15.25 -25.62
N PRO A 102 -11.52 -14.23 -25.10
CA PRO A 102 -12.76 -14.52 -24.40
C PRO A 102 -13.65 -15.31 -25.35
N ASP A 103 -14.31 -16.33 -24.84
CA ASP A 103 -15.33 -17.01 -25.61
C ASP A 103 -16.35 -15.95 -26.06
N PRO A 104 -16.84 -15.99 -27.31
CA PRO A 104 -17.90 -15.09 -27.72
C PRO A 104 -19.04 -15.25 -26.71
N GLU A 105 -19.43 -14.17 -26.03
CA GLU A 105 -20.56 -14.20 -25.12
C GLU A 105 -21.75 -14.80 -25.88
N GLU A 106 -22.16 -16.02 -25.50
CA GLU A 106 -23.45 -16.52 -25.92
C GLU A 106 -24.47 -15.52 -25.38
N PRO A 107 -25.37 -14.98 -26.22
CA PRO A 107 -26.33 -14.00 -25.75
C PRO A 107 -27.06 -14.59 -24.55
N GLU A 108 -27.09 -13.87 -23.44
CA GLU A 108 -27.86 -14.28 -22.27
C GLU A 108 -29.32 -14.39 -22.70
N VAL A 109 -29.75 -15.60 -23.00
CA VAL A 109 -31.16 -15.93 -23.18
C VAL A 109 -31.77 -15.73 -21.80
N GLY A 110 -32.40 -14.57 -21.60
CA GLY A 110 -33.15 -14.29 -20.39
C GLY A 110 -34.05 -15.48 -20.07
N GLU A 111 -34.15 -15.84 -18.79
CA GLU A 111 -34.86 -17.04 -18.31
C GLU A 111 -36.35 -17.11 -18.73
N SER A 112 -36.90 -16.07 -19.36
CA SER A 112 -38.25 -16.04 -19.94
C SER A 112 -38.35 -16.30 -21.44
N GLY A 113 -37.25 -16.38 -22.20
CA GLY A 113 -37.30 -16.66 -23.64
C GLY A 113 -38.00 -15.58 -24.48
N ASP A 114 -38.18 -14.37 -23.95
CA ASP A 114 -38.74 -13.25 -24.70
C ASP A 114 -37.60 -12.45 -25.33
N VAL A 115 -37.44 -12.57 -26.65
CA VAL A 115 -36.70 -11.61 -27.46
C VAL A 115 -37.59 -10.38 -27.65
N GLU A 116 -37.30 -9.30 -26.93
CA GLU A 116 -37.91 -8.00 -27.21
C GLU A 116 -37.37 -7.51 -28.57
N LEU A 117 -38.27 -7.39 -29.55
CA LEU A 117 -38.00 -6.92 -30.92
C LEU A 117 -38.15 -5.41 -31.04
#